data_AF-A0A952TQ52-F1
#
_entry.id   AF-A0A952TQ52-F1
#
_cell.length_a   1.000
_cell.length_b   1.000
_cell.length_c   1.000
_cell.angle_alpha   90.00
_cell.angle_beta   90.00
_cell.angle_gamma   90.00
#
_symmetry.space_group_name_H-M   'P 1'
#
loop_
_entity.id
_entity.type
_entity.pdbx_description
1 polymer ?
#
loop_
_entity_poly.entity_id
_entity_poly.type
_entity_poly.pdbx_seq_one_letter_code
_entity_poly.pdbx_strand_id
1 'polypeptide(L)'
;MTTNDKASSEQLKVLRWIYESPWLTFDAGLDDEKISAACEFRNFEAIYGAHGAAETAAGGQALVDLTADYLAKCEKEIATGPKDLARNLYRTLFIRFAVENNPYFRRVIFNLPNGYRQPGLIALKDDKHRRPWLILRAGILGNSVDIQAERFILLQLFEQGPFNVIFLDSMTSAETIKLNEKLSVGGLDEGLQNYQIARRLKDPAEPLSRLVGDIHLMALSMGGHGLFMAMILNELNPPVFKSAVGLCPMVQFQETFSGHERSPLSFLGMNLYASFRMSPLMKRIPNIRRSWFLPDAFAYVRDGYQGPLTDDGSVKFPEGLPKADFLRGNVLLPYIKTIRHPVSVFATKKDDLVPFAINTGMLMELPEKNPDVRIYPLEESFHCSFPGAYSWAQMGELLKAQFFGARSLESGVPGFRRQTWPVPQLESGQVVNAKVKFELRDQDQFLTAKITTAEGTEVATQIPIDALAWGTIGRVRNETEARTLARWAQQNIHLSATEDGHLALAWPVPER
;
A
#
# COMPACT_ATOMS: atom_id res chain seq x y z
N MET A 1 9.28 -23.25 -31.18
CA MET A 1 9.28 -21.78 -30.98
C MET A 1 8.61 -21.15 -32.19
N THR A 2 7.31 -20.88 -32.09
CA THR A 2 6.51 -20.36 -33.20
C THR A 2 6.49 -18.84 -33.17
N THR A 3 6.15 -18.22 -34.30
CA THR A 3 6.07 -16.76 -34.55
C THR A 3 5.27 -15.97 -33.50
N ASN A 4 4.43 -16.63 -32.71
CA ASN A 4 3.66 -16.04 -31.61
C ASN A 4 4.47 -15.73 -30.34
N ASP A 5 5.63 -16.36 -30.10
CA ASP A 5 6.48 -16.05 -28.94
C ASP A 5 7.15 -14.67 -29.12
N LYS A 6 7.55 -14.34 -30.36
CA LYS A 6 8.12 -13.04 -30.72
C LYS A 6 7.12 -11.89 -30.52
N ALA A 7 5.85 -12.08 -30.90
CA ALA A 7 4.82 -11.04 -30.75
C ALA A 7 4.53 -10.69 -29.27
N SER A 8 4.56 -11.68 -28.37
CA SER A 8 4.40 -11.44 -26.92
C SER A 8 5.61 -10.74 -26.30
N SER A 9 6.82 -11.07 -26.77
CA SER A 9 8.06 -10.36 -26.41
C SER A 9 8.03 -8.91 -26.87
N GLU A 10 7.62 -8.64 -28.11
CA GLU A 10 7.55 -7.28 -28.65
C GLU A 10 6.44 -6.44 -27.99
N GLN A 11 5.28 -7.03 -27.65
CA GLN A 11 4.25 -6.33 -26.87
C GLN A 11 4.71 -5.99 -25.45
N LEU A 12 5.42 -6.91 -24.78
CA LEU A 12 6.06 -6.64 -23.49
C LEU A 12 7.15 -5.58 -23.62
N LYS A 13 7.92 -5.56 -24.71
CA LYS A 13 8.92 -4.51 -24.97
C LYS A 13 8.28 -3.15 -25.25
N VAL A 14 7.15 -3.09 -25.96
CA VAL A 14 6.43 -1.83 -26.24
C VAL A 14 5.75 -1.32 -24.97
N LEU A 15 5.11 -2.18 -24.18
CA LEU A 15 4.57 -1.80 -22.88
C LEU A 15 5.69 -1.36 -21.94
N ARG A 16 6.78 -2.12 -21.86
CA ARG A 16 7.98 -1.74 -21.11
C ARG A 16 8.53 -0.41 -21.60
N TRP A 17 8.62 -0.19 -22.92
CA TRP A 17 9.03 1.08 -23.51
C TRP A 17 8.08 2.22 -23.12
N ILE A 18 6.76 2.01 -23.14
CA ILE A 18 5.77 3.00 -22.69
C ILE A 18 5.92 3.28 -21.18
N TYR A 19 6.13 2.25 -20.36
CA TYR A 19 6.25 2.35 -18.89
C TYR A 19 7.62 2.84 -18.41
N GLU A 20 8.65 2.71 -19.23
CA GLU A 20 10.01 3.22 -18.97
C GLU A 20 10.29 4.51 -19.73
N SER A 21 9.39 4.92 -20.63
CA SER A 21 9.48 6.17 -21.39
C SER A 21 9.32 7.36 -20.44
N PRO A 22 10.36 8.20 -20.28
CA PRO A 22 10.30 9.37 -19.40
C PRO A 22 9.16 10.33 -19.75
N TRP A 23 8.70 10.33 -21.00
CA TRP A 23 7.63 11.19 -21.52
C TRP A 23 6.21 10.70 -21.18
N LEU A 24 6.05 9.43 -20.79
CA LEU A 24 4.76 8.78 -20.51
C LEU A 24 4.61 8.37 -19.05
N THR A 25 5.62 8.62 -18.22
CA THR A 25 5.60 8.37 -16.78
C THR A 25 5.57 9.66 -15.98
N PHE A 26 5.03 9.61 -14.78
CA PHE A 26 4.99 10.73 -13.85
C PHE A 26 5.78 10.42 -12.57
N ASP A 27 6.61 11.37 -12.10
CA ASP A 27 7.36 11.27 -10.85
C ASP A 27 6.49 11.75 -9.67
N ALA A 28 5.77 10.81 -9.08
CA ALA A 28 4.90 11.10 -7.95
C ALA A 28 5.69 11.39 -6.65
N GLY A 29 5.15 12.29 -5.83
CA GLY A 29 5.71 12.65 -4.53
C GLY A 29 6.86 13.66 -4.56
N LEU A 30 7.10 14.32 -5.71
CA LEU A 30 8.09 15.41 -5.84
C LEU A 30 7.47 16.79 -6.09
N ASP A 31 6.18 16.85 -6.41
CA ASP A 31 5.47 18.10 -6.69
C ASP A 31 4.88 18.71 -5.41
N ASP A 32 5.00 20.03 -5.25
CA ASP A 32 4.30 20.79 -4.22
C ASP A 32 2.83 20.97 -4.61
N GLU A 33 1.93 20.35 -3.85
CA GLU A 33 0.49 20.56 -3.99
C GLU A 33 0.05 21.76 -3.16
N LYS A 34 -0.80 22.62 -3.75
CA LYS A 34 -1.33 23.80 -3.05
C LYS A 34 -2.46 23.38 -2.12
N ILE A 35 -2.12 23.14 -0.85
CA ILE A 35 -3.06 22.83 0.23
C ILE A 35 -2.82 23.86 1.33
N SER A 36 -3.88 24.30 2.00
CA SER A 36 -3.78 25.20 3.14
C SER A 36 -3.11 24.49 4.32
N ALA A 37 -2.40 25.25 5.15
CA ALA A 37 -1.81 24.71 6.38
C ALA A 37 -2.86 24.02 7.28
N ALA A 38 -4.12 24.45 7.25
CA ALA A 38 -5.20 23.86 8.03
C ALA A 38 -5.61 22.45 7.57
N CYS A 39 -5.30 22.08 6.33
CA CYS A 39 -5.60 20.77 5.74
C CYS A 39 -4.36 19.93 5.47
N GLU A 40 -3.19 20.36 5.95
CA GLU A 40 -2.05 19.47 6.10
C GLU A 40 -2.32 18.51 7.28
N PHE A 41 -2.37 17.22 7.00
CA PHE A 41 -2.65 16.15 7.96
C PHE A 41 -1.70 16.19 9.16
N ARG A 42 -0.42 16.52 8.94
CA ARG A 42 0.57 16.70 10.03
C ARG A 42 0.19 17.79 11.05
N ASN A 43 -0.49 18.85 10.61
CA ASN A 43 -0.94 19.93 11.49
C ASN A 43 -2.18 19.51 12.29
N PHE A 44 -2.87 18.47 11.84
CA PHE A 44 -3.98 17.86 12.56
C PHE A 44 -3.50 17.08 13.80
N GLU A 45 -2.25 16.59 13.80
CA GLU A 45 -1.64 15.96 14.98
C GLU A 45 -1.27 16.95 16.08
N ALA A 46 -0.81 18.16 15.73
CA ALA A 46 -0.53 19.20 16.72
C ALA A 46 -1.78 19.59 17.51
N ILE A 47 -2.96 19.45 16.89
CA ILE A 47 -4.27 19.73 17.50
C ILE A 47 -4.70 18.62 18.47
N TYR A 48 -4.35 17.34 18.21
CA TYR A 48 -4.82 16.20 19.01
C TYR A 48 -3.76 15.54 19.90
N GLY A 49 -2.47 15.67 19.60
CA GLY A 49 -1.36 15.31 20.49
C GLY A 49 -1.41 16.09 21.80
N ALA A 50 -1.99 17.29 21.81
CA ALA A 50 -2.26 18.08 23.00
C ALA A 50 -3.35 17.48 23.92
N HIS A 51 -4.13 16.50 23.46
CA HIS A 51 -5.25 15.91 24.19
C HIS A 51 -4.92 14.58 24.92
N GLY A 52 -3.65 14.18 25.02
CA GLY A 52 -3.22 13.10 25.93
C GLY A 52 -3.71 11.68 25.61
N ALA A 53 -4.27 11.45 24.42
CA ALA A 53 -4.88 10.17 24.05
C ALA A 53 -3.89 9.05 23.66
N ALA A 54 -2.58 9.29 23.81
CA ALA A 54 -1.55 8.43 23.24
C ALA A 54 -1.29 7.12 24.01
N GLU A 55 -1.74 6.94 25.25
CA GLU A 55 -1.24 5.85 26.11
C GLU A 55 -2.24 4.77 26.54
N THR A 56 -3.50 4.81 26.12
CA THR A 56 -4.48 3.78 26.54
C THR A 56 -5.18 3.14 25.34
N ALA A 57 -5.81 1.97 25.57
CA ALA A 57 -6.65 1.26 24.60
C ALA A 57 -7.75 2.14 23.95
N ALA A 58 -8.00 3.35 24.48
CA ALA A 58 -8.86 4.38 23.89
C ALA A 58 -8.24 5.12 22.68
N GLY A 59 -6.95 4.93 22.37
CA GLY A 59 -6.27 5.60 21.24
C GLY A 59 -6.80 5.20 19.85
N GLY A 60 -7.45 4.05 19.72
CA GLY A 60 -8.10 3.62 18.47
C GLY A 60 -9.31 4.50 18.10
N GLN A 61 -10.13 4.90 19.07
CA GLN A 61 -11.30 5.76 18.82
C GLN A 61 -10.86 7.20 18.50
N ALA A 62 -9.86 7.73 19.19
CA ALA A 62 -9.35 9.07 18.93
C ALA A 62 -8.78 9.23 17.51
N LEU A 63 -8.02 8.24 17.00
CA LEU A 63 -7.56 8.24 15.60
C LEU A 63 -8.73 8.19 14.61
N VAL A 64 -9.79 7.45 14.96
CA VAL A 64 -10.97 7.31 14.10
C VAL A 64 -11.72 8.62 13.99
N ASP A 65 -12.00 9.26 15.12
CA ASP A 65 -12.67 10.56 15.16
C ASP A 65 -11.83 11.60 14.43
N LEU A 66 -10.51 11.59 14.65
CA LEU A 66 -9.56 12.44 13.93
C LEU A 66 -9.64 12.26 12.41
N THR A 67 -9.59 11.01 11.95
CA THR A 67 -9.56 10.69 10.51
C THR A 67 -10.89 11.07 9.86
N ALA A 68 -12.01 10.78 10.52
CA ALA A 68 -13.34 11.14 10.06
C ALA A 68 -13.52 12.68 10.01
N ASP A 69 -13.12 13.39 11.07
CA ASP A 69 -13.18 14.85 11.15
C ASP A 69 -12.28 15.51 10.09
N TYR A 70 -11.08 14.98 9.90
CA TYR A 70 -10.14 15.46 8.89
C TYR A 70 -10.75 15.32 7.49
N LEU A 71 -11.27 14.14 7.14
CA LEU A 71 -11.89 13.94 5.83
C LEU A 71 -13.14 14.82 5.67
N ALA A 72 -14.01 14.90 6.68
CA ALA A 72 -15.21 15.75 6.63
C ALA A 72 -14.87 17.23 6.38
N LYS A 73 -13.75 17.72 6.92
CA LYS A 73 -13.33 19.11 6.78
C LYS A 73 -12.49 19.38 5.52
N CYS A 74 -11.57 18.47 5.19
CA CYS A 74 -10.46 18.74 4.27
C CYS A 74 -10.51 17.94 2.98
N GLU A 75 -11.36 16.91 2.85
CA GLU A 75 -11.37 16.01 1.68
C GLU A 75 -11.44 16.77 0.35
N LYS A 76 -12.34 17.76 0.25
CA LYS A 76 -12.51 18.56 -0.97
C LYS A 76 -11.24 19.34 -1.35
N GLU A 77 -10.50 19.80 -0.37
CA GLU A 77 -9.27 20.57 -0.59
C GLU A 77 -8.12 19.67 -0.99
N ILE A 78 -8.01 18.51 -0.34
CA ILE A 78 -6.98 17.52 -0.67
C ILE A 78 -7.32 16.73 -1.94
N ALA A 79 -8.52 16.83 -2.51
CA ALA A 79 -8.88 16.28 -3.81
C ALA A 79 -8.28 17.10 -4.98
N THR A 80 -6.95 17.11 -5.07
CA THR A 80 -6.15 17.91 -6.03
C THR A 80 -6.04 17.30 -7.43
N GLY A 81 -6.43 16.04 -7.58
CA GLY A 81 -6.25 15.26 -8.80
C GLY A 81 -7.34 15.47 -9.86
N PRO A 82 -7.10 15.00 -11.10
CA PRO A 82 -8.14 14.97 -12.12
C PRO A 82 -9.33 14.11 -11.70
N LYS A 83 -10.53 14.64 -11.94
CA LYS A 83 -11.81 13.98 -11.68
C LYS A 83 -12.27 13.06 -12.82
N ASP A 84 -11.64 13.11 -13.98
CA ASP A 84 -11.97 12.25 -15.11
C ASP A 84 -11.20 10.92 -15.05
N LEU A 85 -11.86 9.85 -15.51
CA LEU A 85 -11.36 8.46 -15.40
C LEU A 85 -10.01 8.28 -16.07
N ALA A 86 -9.88 8.79 -17.29
CA ALA A 86 -8.70 8.56 -18.11
C ALA A 86 -7.44 9.17 -17.48
N ARG A 87 -7.49 10.43 -17.05
CA ARG A 87 -6.34 11.09 -16.42
C ARG A 87 -6.04 10.55 -15.03
N ASN A 88 -7.06 10.18 -14.26
CA ASN A 88 -6.89 9.58 -12.93
C ASN A 88 -6.19 8.21 -13.01
N LEU A 89 -6.65 7.35 -13.92
CA LEU A 89 -6.00 6.06 -14.20
C LEU A 89 -4.58 6.25 -14.73
N TYR A 90 -4.37 7.21 -15.64
CA TYR A 90 -3.04 7.51 -16.16
C TYR A 90 -2.07 7.88 -15.03
N ARG A 91 -2.47 8.81 -14.15
CA ARG A 91 -1.64 9.23 -13.00
C ARG A 91 -1.31 8.08 -12.04
N THR A 92 -2.15 7.07 -11.96
CA THR A 92 -1.97 5.93 -11.04
C THR A 92 -1.15 4.81 -11.66
N LEU A 93 -1.45 4.43 -12.90
CA LEU A 93 -0.82 3.28 -13.57
C LEU A 93 0.57 3.60 -14.12
N PHE A 94 0.85 4.88 -14.41
CA PHE A 94 2.10 5.32 -15.04
C PHE A 94 3.03 6.07 -14.07
N ILE A 95 2.90 5.83 -12.76
CA ILE A 95 3.87 6.32 -11.79
C ILE A 95 5.23 5.67 -12.06
N ARG A 96 6.29 6.48 -12.12
CA ARG A 96 7.64 5.99 -12.34
C ARG A 96 8.15 5.22 -11.13
N PHE A 97 8.33 3.91 -11.31
CA PHE A 97 8.82 3.01 -10.27
C PHE A 97 9.63 1.87 -10.87
N ALA A 98 10.87 1.68 -10.40
CA ALA A 98 11.80 0.71 -10.95
C ALA A 98 12.16 -0.34 -9.90
N VAL A 99 11.46 -1.47 -9.88
CA VAL A 99 11.74 -2.58 -8.95
C VAL A 99 13.08 -3.25 -9.26
N GLU A 100 13.37 -3.51 -10.54
CA GLU A 100 14.52 -4.34 -10.95
C GLU A 100 15.87 -3.70 -10.63
N ASN A 101 15.95 -2.37 -10.65
CA ASN A 101 17.18 -1.60 -10.41
C ASN A 101 17.25 -1.03 -9.00
N ASN A 102 16.26 -1.32 -8.15
CA ASN A 102 16.23 -0.79 -6.80
C ASN A 102 16.93 -1.76 -5.83
N PRO A 103 18.03 -1.33 -5.18
CA PRO A 103 18.86 -2.21 -4.36
C PRO A 103 18.14 -2.76 -3.12
N TYR A 104 16.99 -2.20 -2.75
CA TYR A 104 16.23 -2.58 -1.56
C TYR A 104 15.20 -3.69 -1.80
N PHE A 105 14.93 -4.03 -3.07
CA PHE A 105 13.89 -4.99 -3.43
C PHE A 105 14.47 -6.35 -3.84
N ARG A 106 13.90 -7.43 -3.32
CA ARG A 106 14.23 -8.82 -3.70
C ARG A 106 12.97 -9.60 -3.98
N ARG A 107 12.86 -10.18 -5.18
CA ARG A 107 11.80 -11.15 -5.49
C ARG A 107 12.04 -12.43 -4.70
N VAL A 108 10.98 -13.01 -4.16
CA VAL A 108 11.03 -14.21 -3.31
C VAL A 108 9.87 -15.15 -3.63
N ILE A 109 10.02 -16.41 -3.24
CA ILE A 109 8.94 -17.40 -3.25
C ILE A 109 8.76 -17.91 -1.82
N PHE A 110 7.57 -17.73 -1.27
CA PHE A 110 7.18 -18.30 0.01
C PHE A 110 6.66 -19.72 -0.23
N ASN A 111 7.38 -20.71 0.31
CA ASN A 111 6.93 -22.09 0.32
C ASN A 111 5.98 -22.28 1.51
N LEU A 112 4.72 -22.56 1.21
CA LEU A 112 3.64 -22.78 2.17
C LEU A 112 3.31 -24.26 2.29
N PRO A 113 2.50 -24.68 3.28
CA PRO A 113 2.10 -26.07 3.41
C PRO A 113 1.44 -26.62 2.15
N ASN A 114 1.41 -27.96 2.05
CA ASN A 114 0.92 -28.70 0.88
C ASN A 114 1.66 -28.39 -0.43
N GLY A 115 2.87 -27.80 -0.36
CA GLY A 115 3.70 -27.50 -1.51
C GLY A 115 3.27 -26.27 -2.31
N TYR A 116 2.31 -25.49 -1.82
CA TYR A 116 1.88 -24.26 -2.49
C TYR A 116 3.00 -23.22 -2.47
N ARG A 117 3.23 -22.56 -3.60
CA ARG A 117 4.28 -21.56 -3.79
C ARG A 117 3.66 -20.19 -4.01
N GLN A 118 3.82 -19.29 -3.04
CA GLN A 118 3.33 -17.93 -3.13
C GLN A 118 4.48 -16.99 -3.58
N PRO A 119 4.48 -16.48 -4.82
CA PRO A 119 5.47 -15.49 -5.24
C PRO A 119 5.22 -14.13 -4.57
N GLY A 120 6.29 -13.36 -4.43
CA GLY A 120 6.22 -12.02 -3.89
C GLY A 120 7.53 -11.26 -3.98
N LEU A 121 7.60 -10.15 -3.26
CA LEU A 121 8.72 -9.22 -3.22
C LEU A 121 8.92 -8.75 -1.79
N ILE A 122 10.16 -8.79 -1.30
CA ILE A 122 10.55 -8.20 -0.02
C ILE A 122 11.28 -6.90 -0.31
N ALA A 123 10.90 -5.83 0.39
CA ALA A 123 11.55 -4.54 0.40
C ALA A 123 12.10 -4.25 1.81
N LEU A 124 13.42 -4.07 1.92
CA LEU A 124 14.10 -3.86 3.20
C LEU A 124 14.86 -2.54 3.23
N LYS A 125 14.76 -1.82 4.36
CA LYS A 125 15.70 -0.74 4.69
C LYS A 125 17.08 -1.32 4.98
N ASP A 126 18.13 -0.61 4.56
CA ASP A 126 19.52 -1.11 4.60
C ASP A 126 20.24 -0.71 5.90
N ASP A 127 19.51 -0.70 7.03
CA ASP A 127 19.99 -0.16 8.31
C ASP A 127 19.94 -1.17 9.47
N LYS A 128 19.47 -2.40 9.22
CA LYS A 128 19.35 -3.51 10.20
C LYS A 128 18.51 -3.20 11.44
N HIS A 129 17.82 -2.06 11.50
CA HIS A 129 16.97 -1.73 12.62
C HIS A 129 15.68 -2.58 12.61
N ARG A 130 15.16 -2.87 13.81
CA ARG A 130 13.81 -3.42 13.94
C ARG A 130 12.82 -2.35 13.48
N ARG A 131 11.96 -2.72 12.53
CA ARG A 131 10.99 -1.81 11.90
C ARG A 131 9.61 -2.44 11.85
N PRO A 132 8.54 -1.65 11.78
CA PRO A 132 7.23 -2.19 11.45
C PRO A 132 7.26 -2.81 10.05
N TRP A 133 6.62 -3.94 9.89
CA TRP A 133 6.48 -4.65 8.62
C TRP A 133 5.06 -4.51 8.09
N LEU A 134 4.94 -4.27 6.79
CA LEU A 134 3.67 -4.28 6.10
C LEU A 134 3.63 -5.46 5.13
N ILE A 135 2.69 -6.38 5.34
CA ILE A 135 2.34 -7.36 4.32
C ILE A 135 1.29 -6.73 3.42
N LEU A 136 1.58 -6.63 2.13
CA LEU A 136 0.73 -6.04 1.11
C LEU A 136 0.22 -7.14 0.18
N ARG A 137 -1.08 -7.45 0.22
CA ARG A 137 -1.71 -8.38 -0.72
C ARG A 137 -2.24 -7.63 -1.93
N ALA A 138 -1.74 -7.99 -3.11
CA ALA A 138 -2.14 -7.38 -4.36
C ALA A 138 -3.61 -7.70 -4.73
N GLY A 139 -4.18 -6.84 -5.57
CA GLY A 139 -5.50 -7.08 -6.16
C GLY A 139 -5.47 -8.14 -7.26
N ILE A 140 -6.61 -8.38 -7.88
CA ILE A 140 -6.75 -9.33 -8.99
C ILE A 140 -5.67 -9.12 -10.05
N LEU A 141 -4.97 -10.20 -10.42
CA LEU A 141 -3.84 -10.25 -11.37
C LEU A 141 -2.60 -9.41 -11.00
N GLY A 142 -2.57 -8.80 -9.82
CA GLY A 142 -1.41 -8.09 -9.28
C GLY A 142 -0.25 -9.06 -9.04
N ASN A 143 0.97 -8.67 -9.42
CA ASN A 143 2.17 -9.46 -9.22
C ASN A 143 3.42 -8.60 -9.05
N SER A 144 4.45 -9.21 -8.47
CA SER A 144 5.75 -8.61 -8.13
C SER A 144 6.71 -8.47 -9.33
N VAL A 145 6.36 -9.03 -10.49
CA VAL A 145 7.14 -8.87 -11.72
C VAL A 145 6.79 -7.56 -12.42
N ASP A 146 5.50 -7.26 -12.51
CA ASP A 146 4.93 -6.08 -13.14
C ASP A 146 3.97 -5.41 -12.15
N ILE A 147 4.53 -4.61 -11.24
CA ILE A 147 3.76 -3.84 -10.24
C ILE A 147 3.21 -2.61 -10.94
N GLN A 148 1.90 -2.37 -10.86
CA GLN A 148 1.23 -1.25 -11.54
C GLN A 148 0.40 -0.44 -10.55
N ALA A 149 -0.86 -0.85 -10.31
CA ALA A 149 -1.77 -0.14 -9.43
C ALA A 149 -1.26 -0.04 -7.98
N GLU A 150 -0.36 -0.92 -7.56
CA GLU A 150 0.17 -0.98 -6.21
C GLU A 150 1.45 -0.15 -6.02
N ARG A 151 2.00 0.45 -7.09
CA ARG A 151 3.25 1.24 -7.05
C ARG A 151 3.20 2.32 -5.99
N PHE A 152 2.08 3.02 -5.88
CA PHE A 152 1.95 4.12 -4.93
C PHE A 152 2.10 3.67 -3.49
N ILE A 153 1.69 2.44 -3.14
CA ILE A 153 1.81 1.93 -1.79
C ILE A 153 3.28 1.65 -1.46
N LEU A 154 4.02 1.06 -2.40
CA LEU A 154 5.47 0.87 -2.22
C LEU A 154 6.20 2.22 -2.17
N LEU A 155 5.74 3.23 -2.88
CA LEU A 155 6.31 4.56 -2.75
C LEU A 155 5.97 5.22 -1.42
N GLN A 156 4.69 5.29 -1.03
CA GLN A 156 4.24 5.98 0.17
C GLN A 156 4.63 5.27 1.47
N LEU A 157 4.52 3.94 1.52
CA LEU A 157 4.72 3.18 2.76
C LEU A 157 6.11 2.54 2.84
N PHE A 158 6.68 2.06 1.74
CA PHE A 158 8.09 1.67 1.73
C PHE A 158 8.98 2.90 1.54
N GLU A 159 9.08 3.51 0.35
CA GLU A 159 10.07 4.56 0.10
C GLU A 159 9.90 5.83 0.94
N GLN A 160 8.69 6.21 1.31
CA GLN A 160 8.44 7.43 2.08
C GLN A 160 8.02 7.15 3.53
N GLY A 161 7.81 5.87 3.87
CA GLY A 161 7.41 5.43 5.19
C GLY A 161 8.52 4.67 5.92
N PRO A 162 8.29 4.35 7.21
CA PRO A 162 9.26 3.64 8.04
C PRO A 162 9.27 2.12 7.82
N PHE A 163 8.41 1.58 6.95
CA PHE A 163 8.11 0.16 6.89
C PHE A 163 9.16 -0.64 6.10
N ASN A 164 9.38 -1.89 6.54
CA ASN A 164 9.77 -2.96 5.63
C ASN A 164 8.49 -3.54 5.00
N VAL A 165 8.54 -4.01 3.75
CA VAL A 165 7.34 -4.46 3.04
C VAL A 165 7.52 -5.86 2.47
N ILE A 166 6.51 -6.71 2.65
CA ILE A 166 6.32 -7.94 1.86
C ILE A 166 5.15 -7.70 0.93
N PHE A 167 5.40 -7.59 -0.36
CA PHE A 167 4.37 -7.58 -1.38
C PHE A 167 4.08 -9.03 -1.82
N LEU A 168 2.83 -9.44 -1.73
CA LEU A 168 2.36 -10.76 -2.11
C LEU A 168 1.51 -10.65 -3.38
N ASP A 169 1.91 -11.42 -4.40
CA ASP A 169 1.14 -11.55 -5.63
C ASP A 169 -0.27 -12.09 -5.34
N SER A 170 -1.25 -11.71 -6.15
CA SER A 170 -2.57 -12.35 -6.07
C SER A 170 -2.49 -13.82 -6.50
N MET A 171 -3.39 -14.65 -5.98
CA MET A 171 -3.53 -16.03 -6.43
C MET A 171 -3.92 -16.15 -7.91
N THR A 172 -4.56 -15.10 -8.44
CA THR A 172 -4.93 -15.00 -9.85
C THR A 172 -3.79 -14.53 -10.75
N SER A 173 -2.64 -14.18 -10.18
CA SER A 173 -1.54 -13.63 -10.95
C SER A 173 -0.88 -14.65 -11.87
N ALA A 174 -0.25 -14.15 -12.93
CA ALA A 174 0.44 -14.98 -13.89
C ALA A 174 1.52 -15.87 -13.25
N GLU A 175 2.35 -15.30 -12.38
CA GLU A 175 3.43 -16.05 -11.75
C GLU A 175 2.90 -17.07 -10.74
N THR A 176 1.85 -16.75 -9.99
CA THR A 176 1.23 -17.70 -9.05
C THR A 176 0.67 -18.92 -9.79
N ILE A 177 -0.04 -18.70 -10.88
CA ILE A 177 -0.63 -19.77 -11.70
C ILE A 177 0.47 -20.62 -12.32
N LYS A 178 1.54 -19.99 -12.82
CA LYS A 178 2.68 -20.70 -13.40
C LYS A 178 3.40 -21.57 -12.37
N LEU A 179 3.57 -21.09 -11.14
CA LEU A 179 4.26 -21.81 -10.07
C LEU A 179 3.42 -22.94 -9.48
N ASN A 180 2.10 -22.83 -9.48
CA ASN A 180 1.23 -23.85 -8.87
C ASN A 180 0.50 -24.71 -9.91
N GLU A 181 0.71 -24.43 -11.20
CA GLU A 181 0.07 -25.11 -12.34
C GLU A 181 -1.47 -25.15 -12.26
N LYS A 182 -2.04 -24.23 -11.47
CA LYS A 182 -3.47 -24.18 -11.17
C LYS A 182 -3.90 -22.73 -11.03
N LEU A 183 -5.07 -22.40 -11.59
CA LEU A 183 -5.76 -21.15 -11.31
C LEU A 183 -6.45 -21.23 -9.95
N SER A 184 -6.31 -20.21 -9.13
CA SER A 184 -6.97 -20.14 -7.82
C SER A 184 -7.30 -18.69 -7.47
N VAL A 185 -8.35 -18.51 -6.69
CA VAL A 185 -8.84 -17.21 -6.23
C VAL A 185 -9.69 -17.44 -4.98
N GLY A 186 -9.82 -16.43 -4.12
CA GLY A 186 -10.69 -16.48 -2.95
C GLY A 186 -9.98 -15.95 -1.71
N GLY A 187 -10.74 -15.26 -0.85
CA GLY A 187 -10.19 -14.71 0.37
C GLY A 187 -9.94 -15.75 1.46
N LEU A 188 -10.62 -16.92 1.42
CA LEU A 188 -10.31 -18.02 2.34
C LEU A 188 -8.83 -18.43 2.24
N ASP A 189 -8.38 -18.68 1.01
CA ASP A 189 -7.00 -19.08 0.73
C ASP A 189 -6.00 -17.93 0.88
N GLU A 190 -6.29 -16.75 0.30
CA GLU A 190 -5.39 -15.60 0.43
C GLU A 190 -5.21 -15.18 1.90
N GLY A 191 -6.27 -15.27 2.71
CA GLY A 191 -6.21 -14.95 4.13
C GLY A 191 -5.41 -15.95 4.95
N LEU A 192 -5.56 -17.24 4.67
CA LEU A 192 -4.74 -18.28 5.30
C LEU A 192 -3.25 -18.09 4.97
N GLN A 193 -2.93 -17.82 3.71
CA GLN A 193 -1.56 -17.54 3.27
C GLN A 193 -0.98 -16.29 3.96
N ASN A 194 -1.75 -15.20 4.02
CA ASN A 194 -1.34 -13.97 4.71
C ASN A 194 -0.99 -14.26 6.18
N TYR A 195 -1.87 -14.97 6.90
CA TYR A 195 -1.68 -15.33 8.29
C TYR A 195 -0.45 -16.24 8.50
N GLN A 196 -0.29 -17.28 7.67
CA GLN A 196 0.85 -18.20 7.76
C GLN A 196 2.19 -17.52 7.47
N ILE A 197 2.25 -16.63 6.47
CA ILE A 197 3.46 -15.85 6.15
C ILE A 197 3.82 -14.93 7.32
N ALA A 198 2.84 -14.23 7.91
CA ALA A 198 3.06 -13.39 9.08
C ALA A 198 3.53 -14.19 10.30
N ARG A 199 2.93 -15.37 10.54
CA ARG A 199 3.33 -16.28 11.61
C ARG A 199 4.79 -16.72 11.44
N ARG A 200 5.18 -17.09 10.22
CA ARG A 200 6.56 -17.47 9.88
C ARG A 200 7.52 -16.30 10.05
N LEU A 201 7.12 -15.09 9.69
CA LEU A 201 7.95 -13.90 9.85
C LEU A 201 8.28 -13.59 11.33
N LYS A 202 7.40 -13.98 12.27
CA LYS A 202 7.66 -13.88 13.73
C LYS A 202 8.44 -15.06 14.31
N ASP A 203 8.68 -16.12 13.55
CA ASP A 203 9.39 -17.30 14.04
C ASP A 203 10.87 -16.97 14.32
N PRO A 204 11.38 -17.15 15.56
CA PRO A 204 12.79 -16.92 15.88
C PRO A 204 13.78 -17.73 15.04
N ALA A 205 13.35 -18.84 14.44
CA ALA A 205 14.17 -19.64 13.53
C ALA A 205 14.39 -18.94 12.17
N GLU A 206 13.53 -18.00 11.79
CA GLU A 206 13.64 -17.26 10.54
C GLU A 206 14.59 -16.05 10.70
N PRO A 207 15.63 -15.90 9.85
CA PRO A 207 16.62 -14.82 10.00
C PRO A 207 16.05 -13.40 9.94
N LEU A 208 14.90 -13.23 9.30
CA LEU A 208 14.23 -11.92 9.19
C LEU A 208 13.50 -11.52 10.47
N SER A 209 13.16 -12.46 11.36
CA SER A 209 12.41 -12.18 12.60
C SER A 209 13.10 -11.14 13.49
N ARG A 210 14.43 -11.11 13.49
CA ARG A 210 15.23 -10.12 14.24
C ARG A 210 15.03 -8.67 13.78
N LEU A 211 14.49 -8.46 12.57
CA LEU A 211 14.21 -7.14 11.98
C LEU A 211 12.74 -6.75 12.15
N VAL A 212 11.92 -7.62 12.73
CA VAL A 212 10.46 -7.45 12.81
C VAL A 212 10.10 -6.76 14.12
N GLY A 213 9.55 -5.56 14.01
CA GLY A 213 8.81 -4.88 15.08
C GLY A 213 7.38 -5.39 15.13
N ASP A 214 6.43 -4.54 14.75
CA ASP A 214 5.03 -4.92 14.52
C ASP A 214 4.82 -5.43 13.10
N ILE A 215 3.77 -6.23 12.87
CA ILE A 215 3.33 -6.63 11.53
C ILE A 215 1.93 -6.08 11.28
N HIS A 216 1.76 -5.41 10.16
CA HIS A 216 0.50 -4.88 9.67
C HIS A 216 0.14 -5.53 8.34
N LEU A 217 -1.15 -5.54 8.02
CA LEU A 217 -1.66 -6.08 6.76
C LEU A 217 -2.28 -4.96 5.93
N MET A 218 -2.02 -4.94 4.63
CA MET A 218 -2.71 -4.08 3.70
C MET A 218 -3.11 -4.86 2.47
N ALA A 219 -4.25 -4.53 1.90
CA ALA A 219 -4.70 -5.18 0.68
C ALA A 219 -5.51 -4.23 -0.20
N LEU A 220 -5.44 -4.46 -1.51
CA LEU A 220 -6.21 -3.71 -2.50
C LEU A 220 -7.26 -4.59 -3.15
N SER A 221 -8.41 -4.01 -3.45
CA SER A 221 -9.39 -4.60 -4.36
C SER A 221 -9.77 -6.02 -3.89
N MET A 222 -9.69 -7.01 -4.79
CA MET A 222 -9.90 -8.43 -4.50
C MET A 222 -9.06 -8.96 -3.32
N GLY A 223 -7.82 -8.48 -3.12
CA GLY A 223 -6.97 -8.87 -2.00
C GLY A 223 -7.57 -8.48 -0.64
N GLY A 224 -8.48 -7.50 -0.61
CA GLY A 224 -9.24 -7.11 0.57
C GLY A 224 -10.10 -8.25 1.14
N HIS A 225 -10.54 -9.18 0.29
CA HIS A 225 -11.26 -10.37 0.76
C HIS A 225 -10.34 -11.25 1.63
N GLY A 226 -9.12 -11.49 1.16
CA GLY A 226 -8.09 -12.19 1.93
C GLY A 226 -7.66 -11.45 3.20
N LEU A 227 -7.71 -10.11 3.20
CA LEU A 227 -7.45 -9.30 4.39
C LEU A 227 -8.47 -9.60 5.50
N PHE A 228 -9.78 -9.56 5.20
CA PHE A 228 -10.78 -9.85 6.22
C PHE A 228 -10.63 -11.25 6.79
N MET A 229 -10.40 -12.25 5.94
CA MET A 229 -10.16 -13.61 6.43
C MET A 229 -8.91 -13.70 7.30
N ALA A 230 -7.80 -13.07 6.91
CA ALA A 230 -6.58 -13.06 7.70
C ALA A 230 -6.79 -12.43 9.09
N MET A 231 -7.58 -11.35 9.17
CA MET A 231 -7.92 -10.71 10.44
C MET A 231 -8.87 -11.57 11.29
N ILE A 232 -9.82 -12.27 10.68
CA ILE A 232 -10.66 -13.26 11.39
C ILE A 232 -9.77 -14.39 11.97
N LEU A 233 -8.82 -14.91 11.18
CA LEU A 233 -7.86 -15.91 11.66
C LEU A 233 -6.97 -15.36 12.77
N ASN A 234 -6.60 -14.08 12.71
CA ASN A 234 -5.81 -13.40 13.74
C ASN A 234 -6.51 -13.39 15.11
N GLU A 235 -7.84 -13.36 15.17
CA GLU A 235 -8.60 -13.43 16.42
C GLU A 235 -8.70 -14.85 17.00
N LEU A 236 -8.70 -15.86 16.12
CA LEU A 236 -8.92 -17.26 16.51
C LEU A 236 -7.64 -18.01 16.86
N ASN A 237 -6.49 -17.41 16.56
CA ASN A 237 -5.16 -18.00 16.67
C ASN A 237 -4.22 -17.01 17.38
N PRO A 238 -2.96 -17.39 17.70
CA PRO A 238 -2.01 -16.44 18.23
C PRO A 238 -1.87 -15.21 17.31
N PRO A 239 -2.03 -13.97 17.83
CA PRO A 239 -2.12 -12.79 17.00
C PRO A 239 -0.76 -12.45 16.36
N VAL A 240 -0.77 -12.31 15.04
CA VAL A 240 0.39 -11.94 14.22
C VAL A 240 0.28 -10.51 13.71
N PHE A 241 -0.93 -10.04 13.39
CA PHE A 241 -1.19 -8.69 12.90
C PHE A 241 -1.60 -7.75 14.04
N LYS A 242 -1.05 -6.53 14.00
CA LYS A 242 -1.42 -5.44 14.92
C LYS A 242 -2.57 -4.58 14.38
N SER A 243 -2.61 -4.36 13.08
CA SER A 243 -3.72 -3.69 12.39
C SER A 243 -3.74 -4.01 10.90
N ALA A 244 -4.82 -3.64 10.22
CA ALA A 244 -4.94 -3.79 8.78
C ALA A 244 -5.56 -2.58 8.06
N VAL A 245 -5.22 -2.40 6.77
CA VAL A 245 -5.80 -1.38 5.90
C VAL A 245 -6.30 -2.00 4.58
N GLY A 246 -7.59 -1.89 4.31
CA GLY A 246 -8.20 -2.29 3.03
C GLY A 246 -8.42 -1.08 2.13
N LEU A 247 -7.95 -1.12 0.88
CA LEU A 247 -8.27 -0.13 -0.15
C LEU A 247 -9.26 -0.75 -1.15
N CYS A 248 -10.43 -0.12 -1.29
CA CYS A 248 -11.63 -0.63 -1.98
C CYS A 248 -11.77 -2.16 -1.88
N PRO A 249 -11.82 -2.72 -0.65
CA PRO A 249 -11.74 -4.16 -0.48
C PRO A 249 -13.02 -4.82 -1.00
N MET A 250 -12.84 -5.94 -1.70
CA MET A 250 -13.97 -6.79 -2.06
C MET A 250 -14.42 -7.60 -0.83
N VAL A 251 -15.68 -7.46 -0.47
CA VAL A 251 -16.32 -8.14 0.67
C VAL A 251 -17.21 -9.26 0.16
N GLN A 252 -18.06 -8.95 -0.82
CA GLN A 252 -19.04 -9.87 -1.38
C GLN A 252 -18.49 -10.42 -2.70
N PHE A 253 -17.79 -11.55 -2.60
CA PHE A 253 -17.09 -12.15 -3.74
C PHE A 253 -18.06 -12.42 -4.89
N GLN A 254 -19.10 -13.21 -4.63
CA GLN A 254 -20.00 -13.71 -5.66
C GLN A 254 -20.82 -12.57 -6.30
N GLU A 255 -21.37 -11.68 -5.48
CA GLU A 255 -22.21 -10.57 -5.90
C GLU A 255 -21.42 -9.56 -6.73
N THR A 256 -20.14 -9.33 -6.41
CA THR A 256 -19.27 -8.45 -7.19
C THR A 256 -19.04 -8.99 -8.60
N PHE A 257 -18.68 -10.28 -8.72
CA PHE A 257 -18.49 -10.90 -10.04
C PHE A 257 -19.79 -10.96 -10.85
N SER A 258 -20.91 -11.36 -10.23
CA SER A 258 -22.22 -11.32 -10.89
C SER A 258 -22.65 -9.90 -11.28
N GLY A 259 -22.23 -8.88 -10.53
CA GLY A 259 -22.43 -7.47 -10.86
C GLY A 259 -21.70 -7.06 -12.13
N HIS A 260 -20.44 -7.50 -12.32
CA HIS A 260 -19.69 -7.24 -13.54
C HIS A 260 -20.33 -7.84 -14.78
N GLU A 261 -20.85 -9.07 -14.69
CA GLU A 261 -21.55 -9.71 -15.82
C GLU A 261 -22.75 -8.90 -16.30
N ARG A 262 -23.35 -8.09 -15.43
CA ARG A 262 -24.49 -7.21 -15.73
C ARG A 262 -24.07 -5.80 -16.20
N SER A 263 -22.79 -5.44 -16.08
CA SER A 263 -22.24 -4.13 -16.49
C SER A 263 -21.28 -4.29 -17.67
N PRO A 264 -21.72 -4.05 -18.92
CA PRO A 264 -20.89 -4.28 -20.11
C PRO A 264 -19.56 -3.50 -20.10
N LEU A 265 -19.56 -2.28 -19.57
CA LEU A 265 -18.35 -1.44 -19.53
C LEU A 265 -17.32 -1.96 -18.52
N SER A 266 -17.77 -2.30 -17.31
CA SER A 266 -16.92 -2.85 -16.26
C SER A 266 -16.39 -4.24 -16.67
N PHE A 267 -17.25 -5.07 -17.27
CA PHE A 267 -16.87 -6.36 -17.84
C PHE A 267 -15.79 -6.23 -18.93
N LEU A 268 -15.96 -5.28 -19.86
CA LEU A 268 -14.97 -5.03 -20.92
C LEU A 268 -13.64 -4.56 -20.32
N GLY A 269 -13.67 -3.61 -19.38
CA GLY A 269 -12.48 -3.10 -18.71
C GLY A 269 -11.69 -4.20 -17.99
N MET A 270 -12.39 -5.05 -17.23
CA MET A 270 -11.79 -6.17 -16.51
C MET A 270 -11.23 -7.25 -17.44
N ASN A 271 -11.92 -7.60 -18.53
CA ASN A 271 -11.39 -8.53 -19.52
C ASN A 271 -10.18 -7.95 -20.27
N LEU A 272 -10.18 -6.64 -20.56
CA LEU A 272 -9.04 -5.97 -21.18
C LEU A 272 -7.82 -6.02 -20.25
N TYR A 273 -7.99 -5.62 -18.98
CA TYR A 273 -6.96 -5.72 -17.94
C TYR A 273 -6.45 -7.16 -17.80
N ALA A 274 -7.36 -8.13 -17.73
CA ALA A 274 -7.00 -9.54 -17.67
C ALA A 274 -6.20 -10.00 -18.88
N SER A 275 -6.60 -9.57 -20.06
CA SER A 275 -5.95 -9.99 -21.28
C SER A 275 -4.52 -9.48 -21.43
N PHE A 276 -4.21 -8.31 -20.86
CA PHE A 276 -2.83 -7.80 -20.81
C PHE A 276 -1.99 -8.59 -19.81
N ARG A 277 -2.55 -8.90 -18.65
CA ARG A 277 -1.82 -9.55 -17.55
C ARG A 277 -1.65 -11.07 -17.72
N MET A 278 -2.57 -11.71 -18.44
CA MET A 278 -2.66 -13.17 -18.58
C MET A 278 -2.27 -13.70 -19.96
N SER A 279 -1.86 -12.82 -20.90
CA SER A 279 -1.50 -13.20 -22.28
C SER A 279 -0.55 -14.41 -22.37
N PRO A 280 0.48 -14.55 -21.52
CA PRO A 280 1.39 -15.71 -21.58
C PRO A 280 0.76 -17.04 -21.11
N LEU A 281 -0.31 -16.99 -20.31
CA LEU A 281 -0.90 -18.16 -19.62
C LEU A 281 -2.23 -18.64 -20.19
N MET A 282 -2.96 -17.77 -20.92
CA MET A 282 -4.25 -18.16 -21.52
C MET A 282 -4.16 -19.34 -22.49
N LYS A 283 -2.97 -19.70 -22.98
CA LYS A 283 -2.76 -20.89 -23.83
C LYS A 283 -2.64 -22.21 -23.05
N ARG A 284 -2.42 -22.15 -21.73
CA ARG A 284 -2.12 -23.32 -20.89
C ARG A 284 -3.31 -23.81 -20.07
N ILE A 285 -4.33 -22.98 -19.87
CA ILE A 285 -5.54 -23.37 -19.14
C ILE A 285 -6.63 -23.70 -20.18
N PRO A 286 -7.05 -24.97 -20.30
CA PRO A 286 -8.09 -25.35 -21.25
C PRO A 286 -9.40 -24.62 -20.92
N ASN A 287 -10.13 -24.22 -21.97
CA ASN A 287 -11.47 -23.61 -21.89
C ASN A 287 -11.58 -22.20 -21.28
N ILE A 288 -10.47 -21.49 -21.02
CA ILE A 288 -10.54 -20.06 -20.64
C ILE A 288 -10.54 -19.18 -21.89
N ARG A 289 -11.64 -18.47 -22.14
CA ARG A 289 -11.76 -17.53 -23.26
C ARG A 289 -11.29 -16.14 -22.83
N ARG A 290 -10.46 -15.50 -23.67
CA ARG A 290 -9.95 -14.13 -23.42
C ARG A 290 -11.05 -13.08 -23.20
N SER A 291 -12.17 -13.20 -23.90
CA SER A 291 -13.32 -12.28 -23.81
C SER A 291 -14.27 -12.59 -22.64
N TRP A 292 -14.08 -13.72 -21.96
CA TRP A 292 -14.90 -14.21 -20.85
C TRP A 292 -14.00 -14.75 -19.73
N PHE A 293 -12.87 -14.08 -19.49
CA PHE A 293 -11.83 -14.62 -18.60
C PHE A 293 -12.36 -14.77 -17.18
N LEU A 294 -13.03 -13.76 -16.62
CA LEU A 294 -13.48 -13.79 -15.24
C LEU A 294 -14.53 -14.90 -14.97
N PRO A 295 -15.59 -15.07 -15.79
CA PRO A 295 -16.54 -16.15 -15.57
C PRO A 295 -15.93 -17.55 -15.76
N ASP A 296 -15.10 -17.74 -16.79
CA ASP A 296 -14.46 -19.03 -17.06
C ASP A 296 -13.45 -19.38 -15.93
N ALA A 297 -12.70 -18.39 -15.45
CA ALA A 297 -11.79 -18.50 -14.31
C ALA A 297 -12.52 -18.91 -13.03
N PHE A 298 -13.63 -18.25 -12.74
CA PHE A 298 -14.41 -18.50 -11.53
C PHE A 298 -15.05 -19.89 -11.56
N ALA A 299 -15.64 -20.29 -12.69
CA ALA A 299 -16.21 -21.63 -12.86
C ALA A 299 -15.13 -22.71 -12.69
N TYR A 300 -13.95 -22.53 -13.30
CA TYR A 300 -12.82 -23.44 -13.15
C TYR A 300 -12.40 -23.62 -11.69
N VAL A 301 -12.28 -22.52 -10.93
CA VAL A 301 -11.90 -22.59 -9.51
C VAL A 301 -12.99 -23.25 -8.68
N ARG A 302 -14.25 -22.84 -8.85
CA ARG A 302 -15.40 -23.38 -8.12
C ARG A 302 -15.52 -24.89 -8.29
N ASP A 303 -15.45 -25.38 -9.53
CA ASP A 303 -15.70 -26.79 -9.85
C ASP A 303 -14.53 -27.69 -9.43
N GLY A 304 -13.32 -27.13 -9.33
CA GLY A 304 -12.10 -27.83 -8.91
C GLY A 304 -11.65 -27.56 -7.47
N TYR A 305 -12.50 -26.95 -6.65
CA TYR A 305 -12.17 -26.62 -5.26
C TYR A 305 -12.41 -27.82 -4.34
N GLN A 306 -11.43 -28.14 -3.50
CA GLN A 306 -11.48 -29.27 -2.56
C GLN A 306 -11.21 -28.83 -1.12
N GLY A 307 -11.16 -27.52 -0.86
CA GLY A 307 -10.78 -26.94 0.42
C GLY A 307 -9.56 -26.03 0.33
N PRO A 308 -9.13 -25.44 1.47
CA PRO A 308 -8.06 -24.46 1.48
C PRO A 308 -6.73 -25.09 1.09
N LEU A 309 -6.03 -24.45 0.15
CA LEU A 309 -4.84 -24.97 -0.51
C LEU A 309 -3.64 -25.14 0.42
N THR A 310 -3.58 -24.36 1.50
CA THR A 310 -2.44 -24.29 2.43
C THR A 310 -2.80 -24.73 3.85
N ASP A 311 -3.96 -25.34 4.05
CA ASP A 311 -4.37 -25.84 5.39
C ASP A 311 -3.57 -27.09 5.75
N ASP A 312 -2.81 -27.00 6.84
CA ASP A 312 -2.04 -28.08 7.47
C ASP A 312 -2.64 -28.51 8.82
N GLY A 313 -3.82 -27.99 9.17
CA GLY A 313 -4.48 -28.23 10.45
C GLY A 313 -3.93 -27.40 11.62
N SER A 314 -2.87 -26.61 11.41
CA SER A 314 -2.26 -25.79 12.48
C SER A 314 -3.01 -24.47 12.74
N VAL A 315 -3.92 -24.09 11.86
CA VAL A 315 -4.69 -22.83 11.92
C VAL A 315 -6.15 -23.15 12.20
N LYS A 316 -6.70 -22.53 13.25
CA LYS A 316 -8.12 -22.61 13.60
C LYS A 316 -8.93 -21.70 12.70
N PHE A 317 -10.06 -22.18 12.23
CA PHE A 317 -11.03 -21.44 11.42
C PHE A 317 -12.29 -21.15 12.23
N PRO A 318 -13.13 -20.18 11.79
CA PRO A 318 -14.43 -19.94 12.41
C PRO A 318 -15.28 -21.21 12.46
N GLU A 319 -15.95 -21.41 13.59
CA GLU A 319 -16.88 -22.53 13.76
C GLU A 319 -17.99 -22.47 12.70
N GLY A 320 -18.28 -23.61 12.07
CA GLY A 320 -19.32 -23.72 11.05
C GLY A 320 -18.94 -23.19 9.66
N LEU A 321 -17.73 -22.64 9.45
CA LEU A 321 -17.28 -22.21 8.13
C LEU A 321 -17.14 -23.43 7.19
N PRO A 322 -17.88 -23.51 6.08
CA PRO A 322 -17.83 -24.66 5.17
C PRO A 322 -16.61 -24.56 4.24
N LYS A 323 -15.42 -24.83 4.79
CA LYS A 323 -14.12 -24.63 4.11
C LYS A 323 -13.95 -25.40 2.80
N ALA A 324 -14.67 -26.51 2.62
CA ALA A 324 -14.61 -27.32 1.41
C ALA A 324 -15.54 -26.81 0.29
N ASP A 325 -16.48 -25.92 0.61
CA ASP A 325 -17.37 -25.29 -0.36
C ASP A 325 -16.79 -23.93 -0.74
N PHE A 326 -16.37 -23.78 -2.00
CA PHE A 326 -15.72 -22.55 -2.45
C PHE A 326 -16.58 -21.30 -2.26
N LEU A 327 -17.87 -21.37 -2.61
CA LEU A 327 -18.76 -20.22 -2.55
C LEU A 327 -19.04 -19.86 -1.09
N ARG A 328 -19.48 -20.85 -0.30
CA ARG A 328 -19.85 -20.61 1.10
C ARG A 328 -18.66 -20.33 2.00
N GLY A 329 -17.50 -20.90 1.70
CA GLY A 329 -16.24 -20.64 2.40
C GLY A 329 -15.70 -19.21 2.22
N ASN A 330 -16.16 -18.49 1.19
CA ASN A 330 -15.83 -17.08 0.94
C ASN A 330 -16.96 -16.12 1.35
N VAL A 331 -17.95 -16.57 2.14
CA VAL A 331 -18.95 -15.67 2.74
C VAL A 331 -18.45 -15.21 4.12
N LEU A 332 -17.74 -14.08 4.16
CA LEU A 332 -17.03 -13.62 5.36
C LEU A 332 -17.81 -12.63 6.23
N LEU A 333 -18.82 -11.96 5.68
CA LEU A 333 -19.57 -10.89 6.37
C LEU A 333 -20.05 -11.28 7.79
N PRO A 334 -20.58 -12.49 8.05
CA PRO A 334 -21.01 -12.89 9.39
C PRO A 334 -19.87 -12.92 10.42
N TYR A 335 -18.62 -13.09 9.98
CA TYR A 335 -17.44 -13.25 10.82
C TYR A 335 -16.66 -11.94 10.98
N ILE A 336 -16.79 -10.97 10.06
CA ILE A 336 -16.11 -9.66 10.16
C ILE A 336 -16.43 -8.95 11.48
N LYS A 337 -17.65 -9.12 12.02
CA LYS A 337 -18.05 -8.57 13.33
C LYS A 337 -17.26 -9.09 14.53
N THR A 338 -16.50 -10.18 14.34
CA THR A 338 -15.68 -10.79 15.40
C THR A 338 -14.28 -10.20 15.48
N ILE A 339 -13.85 -9.44 14.46
CA ILE A 339 -12.56 -8.76 14.43
C ILE A 339 -12.48 -7.76 15.58
N ARG A 340 -11.39 -7.81 16.36
CA ARG A 340 -11.09 -6.94 17.51
C ARG A 340 -9.80 -6.14 17.33
N HIS A 341 -9.00 -6.47 16.32
CA HIS A 341 -7.84 -5.65 15.95
C HIS A 341 -8.26 -4.53 14.98
N PRO A 342 -7.62 -3.35 15.04
CA PRO A 342 -7.96 -2.23 14.16
C PRO A 342 -7.87 -2.58 12.68
N VAL A 343 -8.93 -2.29 11.93
CA VAL A 343 -9.03 -2.42 10.47
C VAL A 343 -9.61 -1.13 9.91
N SER A 344 -8.84 -0.42 9.09
CA SER A 344 -9.31 0.76 8.35
C SER A 344 -9.60 0.42 6.90
N VAL A 345 -10.74 0.87 6.38
CA VAL A 345 -11.18 0.62 5.00
C VAL A 345 -11.39 1.95 4.31
N PHE A 346 -10.62 2.21 3.26
CA PHE A 346 -10.84 3.36 2.38
C PHE A 346 -11.49 2.86 1.10
N ALA A 347 -12.60 3.45 0.69
CA ALA A 347 -13.26 3.12 -0.57
C ALA A 347 -13.91 4.35 -1.17
N THR A 348 -13.84 4.48 -2.49
CA THR A 348 -14.58 5.53 -3.20
C THR A 348 -16.02 5.12 -3.43
N LYS A 349 -16.96 6.06 -3.29
CA LYS A 349 -18.36 5.86 -3.64
C LYS A 349 -18.59 5.68 -5.14
N LYS A 350 -17.60 6.05 -5.98
CA LYS A 350 -17.64 5.98 -7.45
C LYS A 350 -16.95 4.73 -8.01
N ASP A 351 -16.76 3.71 -7.18
CA ASP A 351 -16.08 2.48 -7.58
C ASP A 351 -16.96 1.63 -8.50
N ASP A 352 -16.56 1.43 -9.75
CA ASP A 352 -17.25 0.56 -10.72
C ASP A 352 -16.61 -0.84 -10.85
N LEU A 353 -15.44 -1.04 -10.22
CA LEU A 353 -14.68 -2.30 -10.26
C LEU A 353 -14.91 -3.15 -9.01
N VAL A 354 -15.11 -2.52 -7.86
CA VAL A 354 -15.56 -3.17 -6.63
C VAL A 354 -16.69 -2.29 -6.09
N PRO A 355 -17.93 -2.47 -6.60
CA PRO A 355 -19.00 -1.52 -6.35
C PRO A 355 -19.21 -1.25 -4.88
N PHE A 356 -19.15 0.04 -4.50
CA PHE A 356 -19.19 0.47 -3.09
C PHE A 356 -20.42 -0.10 -2.40
N ALA A 357 -21.62 0.05 -2.98
CA ALA A 357 -22.88 -0.39 -2.39
C ALA A 357 -22.95 -1.90 -2.11
N ILE A 358 -22.26 -2.72 -2.92
CA ILE A 358 -22.25 -4.18 -2.80
C ILE A 358 -21.17 -4.65 -1.80
N ASN A 359 -20.12 -3.85 -1.61
CA ASN A 359 -18.97 -4.21 -0.81
C ASN A 359 -18.90 -3.34 0.46
N THR A 360 -18.06 -2.32 0.44
CA THR A 360 -17.77 -1.46 1.60
C THR A 360 -19.02 -0.80 2.18
N GLY A 361 -20.01 -0.46 1.35
CA GLY A 361 -21.29 0.11 1.77
C GLY A 361 -22.06 -0.79 2.74
N MET A 362 -21.97 -2.11 2.58
CA MET A 362 -22.60 -3.06 3.52
C MET A 362 -21.89 -3.10 4.88
N LEU A 363 -20.63 -2.64 4.94
CA LEU A 363 -19.89 -2.54 6.19
C LEU A 363 -20.19 -1.24 6.94
N MET A 364 -20.89 -0.27 6.37
CA MET A 364 -21.10 1.05 6.99
C MET A 364 -21.89 1.00 8.31
N GLU A 365 -22.74 -0.01 8.51
CA GLU A 365 -23.46 -0.23 9.78
C GLU A 365 -22.62 -1.01 10.82
N LEU A 366 -21.49 -1.60 10.41
CA LEU A 366 -20.63 -2.36 11.31
C LEU A 366 -19.91 -1.48 12.33
N PRO A 367 -19.34 -0.30 12.01
CA PRO A 367 -18.65 0.54 12.98
C PRO A 367 -19.44 0.86 14.26
N GLU A 368 -20.77 1.02 14.17
CA GLU A 368 -21.64 1.21 15.35
C GLU A 368 -21.65 -0.01 16.28
N LYS A 369 -21.46 -1.21 15.70
CA LYS A 369 -21.51 -2.51 16.39
C LYS A 369 -20.12 -3.09 16.66
N ASN A 370 -19.10 -2.62 15.93
CA ASN A 370 -17.72 -3.04 16.01
C ASN A 370 -16.78 -1.84 15.74
N PRO A 371 -16.33 -1.15 16.80
CA PRO A 371 -15.42 -0.01 16.69
C PRO A 371 -13.99 -0.39 16.24
N ASP A 372 -13.69 -1.66 15.99
CA ASP A 372 -12.37 -2.04 15.48
C ASP A 372 -12.33 -2.05 13.94
N VAL A 373 -13.49 -2.08 13.26
CA VAL A 373 -13.58 -2.01 11.80
C VAL A 373 -14.15 -0.66 11.37
N ARG A 374 -13.36 0.10 10.63
CA ARG A 374 -13.60 1.51 10.33
C ARG A 374 -13.66 1.74 8.85
N ILE A 375 -14.63 2.52 8.41
CA ILE A 375 -14.92 2.74 7.01
C ILE A 375 -14.85 4.23 6.71
N TYR A 376 -14.00 4.59 5.75
CA TYR A 376 -13.80 5.95 5.26
C TYR A 376 -14.28 6.03 3.80
N PRO A 377 -15.54 6.45 3.59
CA PRO A 377 -16.13 6.54 2.27
C PRO A 377 -15.70 7.85 1.59
N LEU A 378 -14.82 7.74 0.60
CA LEU A 378 -14.28 8.85 -0.17
C LEU A 378 -15.20 9.22 -1.35
N GLU A 379 -15.28 10.51 -1.66
CA GLU A 379 -16.15 11.08 -2.71
C GLU A 379 -15.52 11.06 -4.11
N GLU A 380 -14.19 11.05 -4.20
CA GLU A 380 -13.44 11.12 -5.44
C GLU A 380 -12.59 9.85 -5.63
N SER A 381 -12.06 9.68 -6.85
CA SER A 381 -11.42 8.46 -7.38
C SER A 381 -12.40 7.45 -7.99
N PHE A 382 -11.88 6.56 -8.86
CA PHE A 382 -12.67 5.57 -9.62
C PHE A 382 -12.49 4.14 -9.12
N HIS A 383 -11.39 3.86 -8.42
CA HIS A 383 -11.12 2.63 -7.68
C HIS A 383 -10.08 2.99 -6.61
N CYS A 384 -9.20 2.07 -6.21
CA CYS A 384 -8.05 2.33 -5.31
C CYS A 384 -7.03 3.38 -5.82
N SER A 385 -7.32 4.14 -6.89
CA SER A 385 -6.46 5.18 -7.48
C SER A 385 -6.48 6.48 -6.66
N PHE A 386 -6.46 6.38 -5.33
CA PHE A 386 -6.51 7.53 -4.43
C PHE A 386 -5.41 8.56 -4.69
N PRO A 387 -4.14 8.20 -4.91
CA PRO A 387 -3.10 9.19 -5.21
C PRO A 387 -3.28 9.88 -6.58
N GLY A 388 -4.14 9.35 -7.45
CA GLY A 388 -4.53 10.02 -8.69
C GLY A 388 -5.60 11.09 -8.49
N ALA A 389 -6.43 10.97 -7.45
CA ALA A 389 -7.55 11.87 -7.15
C ALA A 389 -7.25 12.85 -6.02
N TYR A 390 -6.44 12.43 -5.06
CA TYR A 390 -6.11 13.12 -3.84
C TYR A 390 -4.64 13.47 -3.77
N SER A 391 -4.33 14.40 -2.89
CA SER A 391 -2.98 14.84 -2.59
C SER A 391 -2.10 13.65 -2.24
N TRP A 392 -0.96 13.56 -2.91
CA TRP A 392 0.00 12.49 -2.69
C TRP A 392 0.50 12.47 -1.24
N ALA A 393 0.94 13.64 -0.76
CA ALA A 393 1.51 13.78 0.56
C ALA A 393 0.46 13.51 1.65
N GLN A 394 -0.74 14.08 1.52
CA GLN A 394 -1.79 13.91 2.52
C GLN A 394 -2.33 12.49 2.57
N MET A 395 -2.52 11.85 1.41
CA MET A 395 -2.96 10.45 1.37
C MET A 395 -1.89 9.51 1.97
N GLY A 396 -0.61 9.78 1.72
CA GLY A 396 0.49 9.04 2.33
C GLY A 396 0.50 9.13 3.86
N GLU A 397 0.36 10.33 4.42
CA GLU A 397 0.26 10.52 5.87
C GLU A 397 -0.98 9.87 6.46
N LEU A 398 -2.14 10.05 5.81
CA LEU A 398 -3.41 9.46 6.22
C LEU A 398 -3.31 7.94 6.35
N LEU A 399 -2.71 7.27 5.36
CA LEU A 399 -2.50 5.82 5.36
C LEU A 399 -1.51 5.39 6.45
N LYS A 400 -0.40 6.11 6.63
CA LYS A 400 0.58 5.84 7.70
C LYS A 400 -0.06 5.94 9.08
N ALA A 401 -0.91 6.94 9.29
CA ALA A 401 -1.58 7.18 10.57
C ALA A 401 -2.45 5.99 11.02
N GLN A 402 -3.00 5.21 10.07
CA GLN A 402 -3.80 4.02 10.38
C GLN A 402 -2.99 2.88 11.03
N PHE A 403 -1.67 2.92 10.90
CA PHE A 403 -0.78 1.94 11.53
C PHE A 403 -0.17 2.43 12.85
N PHE A 404 -0.05 3.76 13.03
CA PHE A 404 0.67 4.36 14.17
C PHE A 404 -0.18 5.16 15.15
N GLY A 405 -1.49 5.37 14.91
CA GLY A 405 -2.36 6.02 15.90
C GLY A 405 -2.27 7.54 15.93
N ALA A 406 -2.32 8.21 14.77
CA ALA A 406 -2.27 9.68 14.63
C ALA A 406 -0.99 10.33 15.18
N ARG A 407 0.11 9.58 15.21
CA ARG A 407 1.41 10.07 15.63
C ARG A 407 2.31 10.30 14.43
N SER A 408 2.92 11.48 14.33
CA SER A 408 3.88 11.76 13.28
C SER A 408 5.16 11.07 13.64
N LEU A 409 5.89 10.74 12.59
CA LEU A 409 7.25 10.26 12.73
C LEU A 409 8.12 11.28 13.50
N GLU A 410 7.82 12.59 13.40
CA GLU A 410 8.57 13.65 14.08
C GLU A 410 8.28 13.79 15.58
N SER A 411 7.11 13.39 16.08
CA SER A 411 6.70 13.68 17.46
C SER A 411 6.15 12.50 18.28
N GLY A 412 5.99 11.28 17.73
CA GLY A 412 5.40 10.21 18.55
C GLY A 412 5.46 8.76 18.10
N VAL A 413 6.00 8.39 16.93
CA VAL A 413 6.14 6.95 16.61
C VAL A 413 7.20 6.32 17.52
N PRO A 414 6.85 5.36 18.40
CA PRO A 414 7.83 4.74 19.30
C PRO A 414 9.00 4.13 18.52
N GLY A 415 10.22 4.36 18.99
CA GLY A 415 11.44 3.91 18.32
C GLY A 415 11.95 4.85 17.23
N PHE A 416 11.45 6.09 17.15
CA PHE A 416 11.99 7.15 16.30
C PHE A 416 12.27 8.41 17.13
N ARG A 417 13.41 9.05 16.86
CA ARG A 417 13.78 10.34 17.43
C ARG A 417 13.85 11.41 16.34
N ARG A 418 13.65 12.66 16.71
CA ARG A 418 13.82 13.80 15.81
C ARG A 418 15.31 14.09 15.61
N GLN A 419 15.72 14.26 14.35
CA GLN A 419 17.03 14.73 13.93
C GLN A 419 16.87 16.13 13.34
N THR A 420 17.81 17.04 13.61
CA THR A 420 17.80 18.39 13.07
C THR A 420 19.11 18.71 12.33
N TRP A 421 19.01 19.63 11.37
CA TRP A 421 20.14 20.16 10.60
C TRP A 421 20.00 21.67 10.44
N PRO A 422 20.95 22.48 10.92
CA PRO A 422 20.81 23.93 10.96
C PRO A 422 20.82 24.55 9.55
N VAL A 423 20.02 25.61 9.39
CA VAL A 423 19.97 26.49 8.22
C VAL A 423 20.24 27.92 8.68
N PRO A 424 21.51 28.25 9.01
CA PRO A 424 21.84 29.51 9.67
C PRO A 424 21.60 30.76 8.80
N GLN A 425 21.39 30.60 7.49
CA GLN A 425 21.19 31.70 6.55
C GLN A 425 19.76 32.27 6.53
N LEU A 426 18.83 31.71 7.30
CA LEU A 426 17.43 32.13 7.35
C LEU A 426 16.97 32.43 8.78
N GLU A 427 16.14 33.46 8.92
CA GLU A 427 15.52 33.86 10.20
C GLU A 427 14.13 33.24 10.38
N SER A 428 13.67 33.08 11.63
CA SER A 428 12.39 32.43 11.97
C SER A 428 11.15 33.10 11.35
N GLY A 429 11.20 34.40 11.09
CA GLY A 429 10.09 35.12 10.43
C GLY A 429 9.86 34.71 8.96
N GLN A 430 10.82 34.04 8.33
CA GLN A 430 10.78 33.69 6.90
C GLN A 430 10.20 32.28 6.62
N VAL A 431 9.72 31.57 7.67
CA VAL A 431 9.31 30.15 7.61
C VAL A 431 7.97 29.94 6.92
N VAL A 432 7.02 30.85 7.12
CA VAL A 432 5.59 30.54 7.02
C VAL A 432 5.15 30.12 5.61
N ASN A 433 5.99 30.34 4.58
CA ASN A 433 5.72 29.93 3.20
C ASN A 433 6.98 29.48 2.43
N ALA A 434 8.02 29.03 3.13
CA ALA A 434 9.24 28.57 2.46
C ALA A 434 9.02 27.21 1.79
N LYS A 435 9.45 27.07 0.54
CA LYS A 435 9.45 25.81 -0.22
C LYS A 435 10.79 25.13 -0.09
N VAL A 436 10.80 23.82 0.14
CA VAL A 436 12.03 23.04 0.16
C VAL A 436 11.98 22.01 -0.97
N LYS A 437 13.00 22.05 -1.81
CA LYS A 437 13.20 21.06 -2.88
C LYS A 437 14.51 20.33 -2.63
N PHE A 438 14.44 19.00 -2.68
CA PHE A 438 15.62 18.16 -2.52
C PHE A 438 16.15 17.71 -3.88
N GLU A 439 17.47 17.82 -4.05
CA GLU A 439 18.18 17.36 -5.23
C GLU A 439 19.29 16.39 -4.84
N LEU A 440 19.34 15.26 -5.56
CA LEU A 440 20.30 14.20 -5.36
C LEU A 440 20.59 13.50 -6.69
N ARG A 441 21.87 13.22 -6.95
CA ARG A 441 22.37 12.53 -8.15
C ARG A 441 23.08 11.24 -7.75
N ASP A 442 23.42 10.45 -8.76
CA ASP A 442 24.21 9.24 -8.54
C ASP A 442 25.61 9.59 -8.02
N GLN A 443 26.14 8.74 -7.13
CA GLN A 443 27.43 8.95 -6.44
C GLN A 443 27.50 10.14 -5.48
N ASP A 444 26.43 10.94 -5.34
CA ASP A 444 26.39 12.02 -4.36
C ASP A 444 26.58 11.47 -2.94
N GLN A 445 27.28 12.26 -2.11
CA GLN A 445 27.48 12.02 -0.68
C GLN A 445 26.59 12.93 0.18
N PHE A 446 26.00 13.96 -0.44
CA PHE A 446 25.20 14.97 0.22
C PHE A 446 23.87 15.15 -0.52
N LEU A 447 22.79 15.25 0.25
CA LEU A 447 21.49 15.71 -0.20
C LEU A 447 21.49 17.24 -0.21
N THR A 448 21.21 17.84 -1.37
CA THR A 448 21.08 19.30 -1.47
C THR A 448 19.64 19.71 -1.20
N ALA A 449 19.41 20.53 -0.18
CA ALA A 449 18.12 21.14 0.11
C ALA A 449 18.14 22.59 -0.39
N LYS A 450 17.31 22.90 -1.38
CA LYS A 450 17.08 24.26 -1.88
C LYS A 450 15.82 24.82 -1.23
N ILE A 451 15.97 25.92 -0.51
CA ILE A 451 14.92 26.56 0.27
C ILE A 451 14.60 27.90 -0.40
N THR A 452 13.36 28.09 -0.83
CA THR A 452 12.88 29.32 -1.46
C THR A 452 11.86 29.98 -0.53
N THR A 453 12.15 31.17 -0.01
CA THR A 453 11.22 31.91 0.85
C THR A 453 10.06 32.54 0.06
N ALA A 454 9.06 33.07 0.76
CA ALA A 454 7.93 33.76 0.13
C ALA A 454 8.35 34.97 -0.71
N GLU A 455 9.42 35.64 -0.28
CA GLU A 455 10.02 36.80 -0.92
C GLU A 455 10.91 36.41 -2.12
N GLY A 456 11.05 35.11 -2.40
CA GLY A 456 11.88 34.59 -3.49
C GLY A 456 13.36 34.46 -3.16
N THR A 457 13.75 34.56 -1.87
CA THR A 457 15.14 34.32 -1.46
C THR A 457 15.46 32.84 -1.55
N GLU A 458 16.53 32.47 -2.26
CA GLU A 458 16.98 31.09 -2.36
C GLU A 458 18.21 30.83 -1.50
N VAL A 459 18.14 29.81 -0.65
CA VAL A 459 19.23 29.31 0.18
C VAL A 459 19.42 27.84 -0.11
N ALA A 460 20.68 27.37 -0.14
CA ALA A 460 20.99 25.95 -0.25
C ALA A 460 21.78 25.48 0.97
N THR A 461 21.43 24.29 1.47
CA THR A 461 22.22 23.57 2.47
C THR A 461 22.43 22.13 2.03
N GLN A 462 23.48 21.50 2.55
CA GLN A 462 23.87 20.13 2.23
C GLN A 462 23.77 19.25 3.47
N ILE A 463 23.02 18.16 3.37
CA ILE A 463 22.86 17.17 4.44
C ILE A 463 23.66 15.92 4.04
N PRO A 464 24.61 15.45 4.87
CA PRO A 464 25.27 14.16 4.66
C PRO A 464 24.26 13.02 4.56
N ILE A 465 24.40 12.15 3.57
CA ILE A 465 23.43 11.06 3.33
C ILE A 465 23.35 10.07 4.50
N ASP A 466 24.46 9.85 5.20
CA ASP A 466 24.52 9.00 6.39
C ASP A 466 23.71 9.57 7.58
N ALA A 467 23.51 10.90 7.63
CA ALA A 467 22.67 11.55 8.63
C ALA A 467 21.16 11.27 8.43
N LEU A 468 20.74 10.81 7.24
CA LEU A 468 19.34 10.52 6.95
C LEU A 468 18.86 9.23 7.63
N ALA A 469 19.77 8.38 8.12
CA ALA A 469 19.46 7.09 8.74
C ALA A 469 18.55 6.17 7.89
N TRP A 470 18.73 6.22 6.57
CA TRP A 470 17.98 5.43 5.59
C TRP A 470 18.63 4.07 5.24
N GLY A 471 19.83 3.82 5.77
CA GLY A 471 20.62 2.61 5.50
C GLY A 471 21.66 2.74 4.39
N THR A 472 21.91 3.94 3.89
CA THR A 472 22.92 4.19 2.86
C THR A 472 24.33 4.25 3.45
N ILE A 473 25.28 3.56 2.79
CA ILE A 473 26.70 3.59 3.16
C ILE A 473 27.36 4.81 2.52
N GLY A 474 27.13 6.00 3.11
CA GLY A 474 27.87 7.24 2.83
C GLY A 474 27.78 7.82 1.41
N ARG A 475 27.10 7.15 0.46
CA ARG A 475 26.85 7.64 -0.90
C ARG A 475 25.67 6.93 -1.57
N VAL A 476 25.12 7.56 -2.61
CA VAL A 476 24.15 6.96 -3.52
C VAL A 476 24.83 5.99 -4.49
N ARG A 477 24.26 4.80 -4.69
CA ARG A 477 24.78 3.76 -5.58
C ARG A 477 24.36 3.95 -7.04
N ASN A 478 23.14 4.43 -7.29
CA ASN A 478 22.60 4.62 -8.63
C ASN A 478 21.44 5.63 -8.67
N GLU A 479 21.00 6.01 -9.87
CA GLU A 479 19.91 6.98 -10.08
C GLU A 479 18.57 6.55 -9.45
N THR A 480 18.31 5.23 -9.34
CA THR A 480 17.08 4.73 -8.70
C THR A 480 17.10 5.02 -7.20
N GLU A 481 18.24 4.76 -6.54
CA GLU A 481 18.43 5.11 -5.14
C GLU A 481 18.42 6.63 -4.91
N ALA A 482 19.01 7.40 -5.83
CA ALA A 482 18.97 8.88 -5.77
C ALA A 482 17.51 9.37 -5.71
N ARG A 483 16.66 8.85 -6.61
CA ARG A 483 15.23 9.16 -6.65
C ARG A 483 14.49 8.70 -5.41
N THR A 484 14.74 7.48 -4.93
CA THR A 484 14.12 6.97 -3.70
C THR A 484 14.43 7.89 -2.50
N LEU A 485 15.69 8.30 -2.35
CA LEU A 485 16.10 9.20 -1.26
C LEU A 485 15.53 10.61 -1.42
N ALA A 486 15.48 11.16 -2.64
CA ALA A 486 14.88 12.45 -2.89
C ALA A 486 13.37 12.46 -2.56
N ARG A 487 12.64 11.41 -2.97
CA ARG A 487 11.21 11.24 -2.61
C ARG A 487 11.00 11.06 -1.11
N TRP A 488 11.87 10.31 -0.45
CA TRP A 488 11.82 10.18 1.00
C TRP A 488 12.04 11.53 1.69
N ALA A 489 13.07 12.26 1.28
CA ALA A 489 13.42 13.57 1.84
C ALA A 489 12.29 14.58 1.66
N GLN A 490 11.69 14.64 0.47
CA GLN A 490 10.56 15.53 0.19
C GLN A 490 9.37 15.28 1.11
N GLN A 491 9.12 14.02 1.48
CA GLN A 491 8.02 13.67 2.37
C GLN A 491 8.36 13.86 3.86
N ASN A 492 9.61 13.64 4.28
CA ASN A 492 9.96 13.47 5.69
C ASN A 492 10.86 14.56 6.27
N ILE A 493 11.43 15.44 5.43
CA ILE A 493 12.26 16.56 5.90
C ILE A 493 11.45 17.85 5.82
N HIS A 494 11.36 18.54 6.94
CA HIS A 494 10.58 19.76 7.06
C HIS A 494 11.39 20.91 7.64
N LEU A 495 11.13 22.12 7.17
CA LEU A 495 11.71 23.32 7.76
C LEU A 495 10.95 23.64 9.05
N SER A 496 11.68 23.86 10.13
CA SER A 496 11.12 24.16 11.44
C SER A 496 11.95 25.22 12.16
N ALA A 497 11.29 26.02 13.00
CA ALA A 497 11.99 26.91 13.93
C ALA A 497 12.55 26.08 15.09
N THR A 498 13.79 26.39 15.48
CA THR A 498 14.45 25.88 16.69
C THR A 498 14.06 26.73 17.91
N GLU A 499 14.28 26.20 19.11
CA GLU A 499 14.03 26.92 20.38
C GLU A 499 14.81 28.24 20.46
N ASP A 500 16.00 28.28 19.86
CA ASP A 500 16.88 29.45 19.82
C ASP A 500 16.50 30.46 18.72
N GLY A 501 15.38 30.25 18.01
CA GLY A 501 14.90 31.16 16.96
C GLY A 501 15.59 31.03 15.60
N HIS A 502 16.52 30.09 15.44
CA HIS A 502 17.13 29.72 14.15
C HIS A 502 16.27 28.71 13.39
N LEU A 503 16.52 28.57 12.08
CA LEU A 503 15.88 27.53 11.27
C LEU A 503 16.69 26.25 11.19
N ALA A 504 15.98 25.14 11.19
CA ALA A 504 16.55 23.83 10.96
C ALA A 504 15.62 22.98 10.11
N LEU A 505 16.23 22.18 9.23
CA LEU A 505 15.57 21.03 8.63
C LEU A 505 15.45 19.95 9.70
N ALA A 506 14.29 19.36 9.85
CA ALA A 506 14.00 18.31 10.80
C ALA A 506 13.41 17.07 10.12
N TRP A 507 13.73 15.89 10.63
CA TRP A 507 13.19 14.62 10.13
C TRP A 507 13.28 13.51 11.19
N PRO A 508 12.50 12.43 11.03
CA PRO A 508 12.57 11.27 11.91
C PRO A 508 13.74 10.34 11.59
N VAL A 509 14.39 9.80 12.63
CA VAL A 509 15.40 8.73 12.49
C VAL A 509 15.13 7.60 13.50
N PRO A 510 15.36 6.32 13.15
CA PRO A 510 15.19 5.22 14.09
C PRO A 510 16.08 5.37 15.34
N GLU A 511 15.55 5.00 16.50
CA GLU A 511 16.32 4.81 17.73
C GLU A 511 17.15 3.53 17.61
N ARG A 512 18.34 3.54 18.24
CA ARG A 512 19.32 2.46 18.12
C ARG A 512 19.01 1.26 19.01
#